data_AF-A0AAD9EUS6-F1
#
_entry.id   AF-A0AAD9EUS6-F1
#
_cell.length_a   1.000
_cell.length_b   1.000
_cell.length_c   1.000
_cell.angle_alpha   90.00
_cell.angle_beta   90.00
_cell.angle_gamma   90.00
#
_symmetry.space_group_name_H-M   'P 1'
#
loop_
_entity.id
_entity.type
_entity.pdbx_description
1 polymer ?
#
loop_
_entity_poly.entity_id
_entity_poly.type
_entity_poly.pdbx_seq_one_letter_code
_entity_poly.pdbx_strand_id
1 'polypeptide(L)'
;MCLRGLLLVSGLFLSSWALTPEECQPLVTPRSLADPSMMYNKPNFLAGYNDNKVFRAILKGTQSSLVEISASPLSPQEVFMSHLNRMKGVCMHSTVNTTIDGDTATTSFQTKDVSDCTAEYSPHGVAGNQLSRGDTSKAPFKNTRSTLVVLFYVHVFPALANVTSKFHILPSSDSILVMSINSTASHFKKLLQMTQIDLEDAVDEISFHALYLLGRETTLSDSDMEEFKKQASCLGFSGEPHYIYNPENAFCTEEESIKMEF
;
A
#
# COMPACT_ATOMS: atom_id res chain seq x y z
N MET A 1 46.20 34.83 -38.10
CA MET A 1 46.01 33.50 -38.74
C MET A 1 47.20 32.66 -38.31
N CYS A 2 47.12 31.53 -37.59
CA CYS A 2 46.07 30.53 -37.45
C CYS A 2 45.85 30.10 -35.98
N LEU A 3 44.57 29.89 -35.70
CA LEU A 3 43.95 29.20 -34.59
C LEU A 3 44.23 27.68 -34.68
N ARG A 4 44.47 27.01 -33.54
CA ARG A 4 44.24 25.57 -33.26
C ARG A 4 44.75 25.30 -31.83
N GLY A 5 43.96 25.35 -30.77
CA GLY A 5 42.66 24.71 -30.61
C GLY A 5 42.86 23.23 -30.24
N LEU A 6 43.52 22.94 -29.12
CA LEU A 6 43.42 21.61 -28.49
C LEU A 6 42.11 21.59 -27.70
N LEU A 7 41.06 21.05 -28.33
CA LEU A 7 39.85 20.63 -27.64
C LEU A 7 40.17 19.34 -26.88
N LEU A 8 40.26 19.41 -25.56
CA LEU A 8 40.10 18.25 -24.69
C LEU A 8 38.62 17.86 -24.71
N VAL A 9 38.25 16.86 -25.51
CA VAL A 9 36.97 16.17 -25.34
C VAL A 9 37.16 15.16 -24.22
N SER A 10 37.14 15.64 -22.98
CA SER A 10 36.79 14.79 -21.84
C SER A 10 35.30 14.47 -21.97
N GLY A 11 35.01 13.40 -22.70
CA GLY A 11 33.69 12.78 -22.71
C GLY A 11 33.39 12.30 -21.29
N LEU A 12 32.60 13.08 -20.56
CA LEU A 12 31.82 12.59 -19.44
C LEU A 12 30.84 11.56 -20.01
N PHE A 13 31.28 10.31 -20.16
CA PHE A 13 30.37 9.19 -20.10
C PHE A 13 29.84 9.16 -18.67
N LEU A 14 28.79 9.95 -18.41
CA LEU A 14 27.81 9.56 -17.42
C LEU A 14 27.21 8.27 -17.96
N SER A 15 27.84 7.13 -17.64
CA SER A 15 27.22 5.83 -17.81
C SER A 15 26.06 5.78 -16.83
N SER A 16 24.95 6.39 -17.21
CA SER A 16 23.66 6.04 -16.67
C SER A 16 23.50 4.55 -16.96
N TRP A 17 23.74 3.69 -15.97
CA TRP A 17 23.37 2.27 -16.01
C TRP A 17 21.84 2.15 -15.93
N ALA A 18 21.14 2.87 -16.79
CA ALA A 18 19.74 2.60 -17.05
C ALA A 18 19.69 1.33 -17.90
N LEU A 19 19.02 0.29 -17.38
CA LEU A 19 18.78 -0.94 -18.12
C LEU A 19 18.12 -0.61 -19.47
N THR A 20 18.50 -1.32 -20.52
CA THR A 20 17.85 -1.17 -21.82
C THR A 20 16.45 -1.79 -21.80
N PRO A 21 15.55 -1.41 -22.72
CA PRO A 21 14.23 -2.04 -22.83
C PRO A 21 14.30 -3.56 -22.98
N GLU A 22 15.30 -4.07 -23.69
CA GLU A 22 15.54 -5.50 -23.89
C GLU A 22 15.96 -6.21 -22.59
N GLU A 23 16.77 -5.55 -21.75
CA GLU A 23 17.14 -6.06 -20.43
C GLU A 23 15.97 -6.01 -19.44
N CYS A 24 15.08 -5.01 -19.58
CA CYS A 24 13.91 -4.85 -18.74
C CYS A 24 12.77 -5.82 -19.05
N GLN A 25 12.58 -6.18 -20.32
CA GLN A 25 11.47 -7.04 -20.76
C GLN A 25 11.34 -8.33 -19.94
N PRO A 26 12.39 -9.15 -19.71
CA PRO A 26 12.27 -10.35 -18.89
C PRO A 26 12.00 -10.07 -17.40
N LEU A 27 12.32 -8.88 -16.89
CA LEU A 27 12.14 -8.51 -15.48
C LEU A 27 10.71 -8.06 -15.16
N VAL A 28 9.98 -7.54 -16.16
CA VAL A 28 8.65 -6.94 -15.97
C VAL A 28 7.53 -7.68 -16.72
N THR A 29 7.85 -8.76 -17.43
CA THR A 29 6.83 -9.59 -18.10
C THR A 29 6.03 -10.37 -17.05
N PRO A 30 4.70 -10.16 -16.94
CA PRO A 30 3.88 -10.84 -15.95
C PRO A 30 3.96 -12.36 -16.04
N ARG A 31 3.88 -13.02 -14.89
CA ARG A 31 3.69 -14.47 -14.79
C ARG A 31 2.22 -14.82 -15.02
N SER A 32 2.00 -15.95 -15.67
CA SER A 32 0.66 -16.52 -15.78
C SER A 32 0.12 -16.88 -14.39
N LEU A 33 -1.17 -16.59 -14.16
CA LEU A 33 -1.89 -16.95 -12.93
C LEU A 33 -2.79 -18.17 -13.12
N ALA A 34 -2.50 -19.01 -14.12
CA ALA A 34 -3.21 -20.28 -14.32
C ALA A 34 -3.10 -21.21 -13.09
N ASP A 35 -2.01 -21.10 -12.33
CA ASP A 35 -1.87 -21.68 -11.00
C ASP A 35 -1.56 -20.57 -9.98
N PRO A 36 -2.55 -20.08 -9.22
CA PRO A 36 -2.37 -18.98 -8.28
C PRO A 36 -1.56 -19.36 -7.03
N SER A 37 -1.20 -20.64 -6.85
CA SER A 37 -0.51 -21.12 -5.64
C SER A 37 0.84 -20.45 -5.36
N MET A 38 1.49 -19.94 -6.41
CA MET A 38 2.73 -19.17 -6.31
C MET A 38 2.61 -17.88 -5.47
N MET A 39 1.38 -17.37 -5.28
CA MET A 39 1.08 -16.19 -4.47
C MET A 39 0.94 -16.52 -2.97
N TYR A 40 0.74 -17.79 -2.62
CA TYR A 40 0.44 -18.20 -1.25
C TYR A 40 1.71 -18.27 -0.39
N ASN A 41 1.52 -18.23 0.93
CA ASN A 41 2.56 -18.41 1.94
C ASN A 41 3.72 -17.40 1.89
N LYS A 42 3.44 -16.16 1.44
CA LYS A 42 4.40 -15.05 1.41
C LYS A 42 3.78 -13.80 2.05
N PRO A 43 3.46 -13.84 3.35
CA PRO A 43 2.62 -12.83 3.95
C PRO A 43 3.36 -11.52 4.24
N ASN A 44 4.68 -11.52 4.37
CA ASN A 44 5.40 -10.36 4.90
C ASN A 44 5.56 -9.30 3.81
N PHE A 45 5.03 -8.10 4.01
CA PHE A 45 5.30 -6.98 3.13
C PHE A 45 6.65 -6.34 3.50
N LEU A 46 7.63 -6.47 2.60
CA LEU A 46 9.04 -6.18 2.88
C LEU A 46 9.51 -4.87 2.29
N ALA A 47 9.05 -4.53 1.08
CA ALA A 47 9.43 -3.28 0.44
C ALA A 47 8.35 -2.81 -0.55
N GLY A 48 8.29 -1.50 -0.80
CA GLY A 48 7.33 -0.97 -1.76
C GLY A 48 7.70 0.37 -2.38
N TYR A 49 7.28 0.54 -3.63
CA TYR A 49 7.25 1.82 -4.35
C TYR A 49 5.82 2.28 -4.61
N ASN A 50 5.66 3.59 -4.79
CA ASN A 50 4.40 4.22 -5.17
C ASN A 50 4.68 5.58 -5.82
N ASP A 51 4.15 5.81 -7.01
CA ASP A 51 4.35 7.04 -7.77
C ASP A 51 3.47 8.20 -7.28
N ASN A 52 2.38 7.90 -6.55
CA ASN A 52 1.46 8.87 -6.01
C ASN A 52 1.90 9.37 -4.64
N LYS A 53 1.85 10.70 -4.45
CA LYS A 53 2.31 11.36 -3.22
C LYS A 53 1.54 10.92 -1.97
N VAL A 54 0.23 10.70 -2.08
CA VAL A 54 -0.62 10.30 -0.95
C VAL A 54 -0.30 8.88 -0.53
N PHE A 55 -0.32 7.93 -1.46
CA PHE A 55 0.00 6.54 -1.16
C PHE A 55 1.46 6.33 -0.77
N ARG A 56 2.39 7.16 -1.26
CA ARG A 56 3.76 7.22 -0.75
C ARG A 56 3.83 7.62 0.73
N ALA A 57 3.02 8.59 1.16
CA ALA A 57 2.95 8.98 2.57
C ALA A 57 2.32 7.89 3.45
N ILE A 58 1.32 7.18 2.90
CA ILE A 58 0.73 5.99 3.53
C ILE A 58 1.80 4.93 3.75
N LEU A 59 2.51 4.58 2.68
CA LEU A 59 3.55 3.55 2.69
C LEU A 59 4.68 3.87 3.69
N LYS A 60 5.12 5.12 3.77
CA LYS A 60 6.10 5.59 4.77
C LYS A 60 5.60 5.58 6.21
N GLY A 61 4.28 5.68 6.41
CA GLY A 61 3.65 5.66 7.72
C GLY A 61 3.38 4.25 8.25
N THR A 62 3.52 3.23 7.40
CA THR A 62 3.38 1.82 7.75
C THR A 62 4.60 1.35 8.54
N GLN A 63 4.35 0.72 9.69
CA GLN A 63 5.39 0.11 10.51
C GLN A 63 5.62 -1.36 10.12
N SER A 64 4.53 -2.08 9.87
CA SER A 64 4.54 -3.48 9.45
C SER A 64 3.25 -3.81 8.69
N SER A 65 3.29 -4.77 7.79
CA SER A 65 2.09 -5.26 7.08
C SER A 65 2.22 -6.74 6.77
N LEU A 66 1.16 -7.50 7.05
CA LEU A 66 0.97 -8.87 6.58
C LEU A 66 -0.12 -8.88 5.51
N VAL A 67 0.13 -9.58 4.41
CA VAL A 67 -0.77 -9.74 3.28
C VAL A 67 -0.90 -11.23 2.99
N GLU A 68 -1.91 -11.85 3.58
CA GLU A 68 -2.20 -13.26 3.41
C GLU A 68 -3.09 -13.48 2.20
N ILE A 69 -2.59 -14.27 1.24
CA ILE A 69 -3.32 -14.65 0.04
C ILE A 69 -3.67 -16.13 0.15
N SER A 70 -4.94 -16.46 -0.05
CA SER A 70 -5.46 -17.82 0.01
C SER A 70 -6.42 -18.13 -1.13
N ALA A 71 -6.57 -19.42 -1.44
CA ALA A 71 -7.48 -19.88 -2.47
C ALA A 71 -8.94 -19.67 -2.08
N SER A 72 -9.79 -19.27 -3.03
CA SER A 72 -11.24 -19.35 -2.85
C SER A 72 -11.72 -20.80 -2.94
N PRO A 73 -12.57 -21.27 -2.00
CA PRO A 73 -13.20 -22.58 -2.11
C PRO A 73 -14.31 -22.59 -3.18
N LEU A 74 -14.73 -21.42 -3.68
CA LEU A 74 -15.84 -21.27 -4.61
C LEU A 74 -15.41 -21.28 -6.07
N SER A 75 -14.22 -20.74 -6.36
CA SER A 75 -13.72 -20.62 -7.73
C SER A 75 -12.19 -20.65 -7.77
N PRO A 76 -11.58 -21.41 -8.71
CA PRO A 76 -10.14 -21.37 -8.92
C PRO A 76 -9.66 -20.03 -9.53
N GLN A 77 -10.58 -19.21 -10.04
CA GLN A 77 -10.32 -17.87 -10.59
C GLN A 77 -10.50 -16.77 -9.53
N GLU A 78 -10.58 -17.14 -8.25
CA GLU A 78 -10.72 -16.19 -7.15
C GLU A 78 -9.72 -16.50 -6.04
N VAL A 79 -9.17 -15.46 -5.45
CA VAL A 79 -8.34 -15.53 -4.24
C VAL A 79 -8.82 -14.52 -3.20
N PHE A 80 -8.66 -14.87 -1.93
CA PHE A 80 -8.91 -13.97 -0.83
C PHE A 80 -7.60 -13.35 -0.37
N MET A 81 -7.58 -12.03 -0.24
CA MET A 81 -6.46 -11.31 0.36
C MET A 81 -6.89 -10.71 1.69
N SER A 82 -6.18 -11.06 2.76
CA SER A 82 -6.32 -10.51 4.10
C SER A 82 -5.11 -9.64 4.40
N HIS A 83 -5.32 -8.41 4.84
CA HIS A 83 -4.26 -7.45 5.13
C HIS A 83 -4.33 -7.04 6.60
N LEU A 84 -3.24 -7.24 7.33
CA LEU A 84 -3.06 -6.78 8.70
C LEU A 84 -1.96 -5.72 8.72
N ASN A 85 -2.35 -4.46 8.93
CA ASN A 85 -1.44 -3.33 8.81
C ASN A 85 -1.27 -2.64 10.16
N ARG A 86 0.00 -2.43 10.57
CA ARG A 86 0.33 -1.53 11.67
C ARG A 86 0.76 -0.18 11.12
N MET A 87 0.01 0.86 11.47
CA MET A 87 0.29 2.22 11.02
C MET A 87 0.23 3.17 12.21
N LYS A 88 1.37 3.77 12.55
CA LYS A 88 1.49 4.74 13.67
C LYS A 88 0.87 4.22 14.98
N GLY A 89 1.06 2.93 15.27
CA GLY A 89 0.57 2.25 16.47
C GLY A 89 -0.85 1.70 16.37
N VAL A 90 -1.60 1.96 15.28
CA VAL A 90 -2.95 1.42 15.07
C VAL A 90 -2.88 0.18 14.18
N CYS A 91 -3.63 -0.84 14.57
CA CYS A 91 -3.77 -2.08 13.82
C CYS A 91 -5.09 -2.11 13.03
N MET A 92 -4.99 -2.43 11.75
CA MET A 92 -6.12 -2.47 10.82
C MET A 92 -6.14 -3.82 10.11
N HIS A 93 -7.29 -4.48 10.12
CA HIS A 93 -7.53 -5.72 9.40
C HIS A 93 -8.53 -5.50 8.28
N SER A 94 -8.20 -5.91 7.07
CA SER A 94 -9.15 -5.87 5.96
C SER A 94 -9.07 -7.13 5.13
N THR A 95 -10.20 -7.56 4.59
CA THR A 95 -10.27 -8.68 3.65
C THR A 95 -10.92 -8.22 2.35
N VAL A 96 -10.34 -8.64 1.23
CA VAL A 96 -10.85 -8.33 -0.11
C VAL A 96 -10.84 -9.57 -0.99
N ASN A 97 -11.86 -9.67 -1.85
CA ASN A 97 -11.95 -10.71 -2.86
C ASN A 97 -11.27 -10.23 -4.13
N THR A 98 -10.49 -11.10 -4.76
CA THR A 98 -9.75 -10.78 -5.97
C THR A 98 -10.06 -11.82 -7.03
N THR A 99 -10.46 -11.36 -8.20
CA THR A 99 -10.71 -12.22 -9.36
C THR A 99 -9.47 -12.31 -10.24
N ILE A 100 -9.28 -13.43 -10.93
CA ILE A 100 -8.14 -13.71 -11.79
C ILE A 100 -8.64 -13.93 -13.21
N ASP A 101 -8.04 -13.20 -14.15
CA ASP A 101 -8.22 -13.38 -15.59
C ASP A 101 -6.84 -13.42 -16.26
N GLY A 102 -6.45 -14.60 -16.74
CA GLY A 102 -5.15 -14.82 -17.39
C GLY A 102 -3.95 -14.57 -16.47
N ASP A 103 -3.27 -13.44 -16.66
CA ASP A 103 -2.11 -12.97 -15.89
C ASP A 103 -2.43 -11.76 -15.00
N THR A 104 -3.71 -11.40 -14.92
CA THR A 104 -4.20 -10.20 -14.24
C THR A 104 -5.10 -10.60 -13.08
N ALA A 105 -4.73 -10.22 -11.86
CA ALA A 105 -5.61 -10.26 -10.71
C ALA A 105 -6.30 -8.89 -10.55
N THR A 106 -7.60 -8.85 -10.29
CA THR A 106 -8.38 -7.62 -10.15
C THR A 106 -9.15 -7.61 -8.83
N THR A 107 -9.00 -6.52 -8.08
CA THR A 107 -9.79 -6.23 -6.88
C THR A 107 -10.49 -4.91 -7.10
N SER A 108 -11.76 -4.85 -6.73
CA SER A 108 -12.49 -3.58 -6.63
C SER A 108 -13.08 -3.47 -5.24
N PHE A 109 -12.85 -2.34 -4.59
CA PHE A 109 -13.49 -2.02 -3.32
C PHE A 109 -14.33 -0.76 -3.48
N GLN A 110 -15.58 -0.87 -3.05
CA GLN A 110 -16.43 0.27 -2.76
C GLN A 110 -16.45 0.38 -1.25
N THR A 111 -16.09 1.54 -0.73
CA THR A 111 -16.14 1.71 0.71
C THR A 111 -17.60 1.87 1.09
N LYS A 112 -18.18 0.93 1.83
CA LYS A 112 -19.60 0.97 2.22
C LYS A 112 -19.92 2.31 2.90
N ASP A 113 -21.08 2.86 2.58
CA ASP A 113 -21.55 4.16 3.04
C ASP A 113 -21.32 4.39 4.54
N VAL A 114 -20.84 5.60 4.87
CA VAL A 114 -20.61 6.15 6.23
C VAL A 114 -21.88 6.19 7.11
N SER A 115 -22.99 5.58 6.69
CA SER A 115 -24.20 5.45 7.49
C SER A 115 -24.13 4.38 8.58
N ASP A 116 -23.23 3.40 8.48
CA ASP A 116 -23.18 2.29 9.46
C ASP A 116 -22.18 2.48 10.60
N CYS A 117 -21.12 3.29 10.41
CA CYS A 117 -20.14 3.57 11.47
C CYS A 117 -20.59 4.68 12.45
N THR A 118 -21.74 5.32 12.21
CA THR A 118 -22.33 6.30 13.15
C THR A 118 -23.23 5.68 14.22
N ALA A 119 -23.52 4.37 14.15
CA ALA A 119 -24.43 3.72 15.10
C ALA A 119 -23.77 3.28 16.42
N GLU A 120 -22.43 3.15 16.49
CA GLU A 120 -21.74 2.67 17.71
C GLU A 120 -20.95 3.73 18.48
N TYR A 121 -20.98 5.00 18.07
CA TYR A 121 -20.39 6.09 18.86
C TYR A 121 -21.39 7.22 19.07
N SER A 122 -22.31 7.01 20.02
CA SER A 122 -23.13 8.09 20.57
C SER A 122 -22.52 8.59 21.89
N PRO A 123 -21.88 9.76 21.93
CA PRO A 123 -21.50 10.41 23.17
C PRO A 123 -22.74 11.14 23.69
N HIS A 124 -23.27 10.66 24.82
CA HIS A 124 -24.34 11.22 25.68
C HIS A 124 -25.61 10.36 25.76
N GLY A 125 -25.61 9.47 26.74
CA GLY A 125 -26.81 8.84 27.29
C GLY A 125 -26.57 8.45 28.75
N VAL A 126 -26.42 9.43 29.66
CA VAL A 126 -26.57 9.19 31.09
C VAL A 126 -27.74 10.01 31.62
N ALA A 127 -28.81 9.31 31.98
CA ALA A 127 -29.74 9.67 33.06
C ALA A 127 -30.48 8.38 33.48
N GLY A 128 -30.45 7.90 34.73
CA GLY A 128 -29.85 8.44 35.92
C GLY A 128 -29.87 7.49 37.14
N ASN A 129 -29.48 8.07 38.28
CA ASN A 129 -29.40 7.55 39.67
C ASN A 129 -28.28 6.50 39.90
N GLN A 130 -27.32 6.64 40.83
CA GLN A 130 -27.28 7.29 42.14
C GLN A 130 -25.84 7.76 42.50
N LEU A 131 -25.79 8.72 43.43
CA LEU A 131 -24.67 9.21 44.24
C LEU A 131 -23.53 8.20 44.54
N SER A 132 -22.27 8.63 44.43
CA SER A 132 -21.42 9.00 45.59
C SER A 132 -20.01 9.45 45.18
N ARG A 133 -19.48 10.33 46.04
CA ARG A 133 -18.27 11.17 45.98
C ARG A 133 -17.01 10.37 46.42
N GLY A 134 -15.88 10.52 45.73
CA GLY A 134 -14.57 10.08 46.25
C GLY A 134 -13.41 9.96 45.25
N ASP A 135 -12.55 10.98 45.27
CA ASP A 135 -11.07 10.96 45.11
C ASP A 135 -10.32 10.65 43.79
N THR A 136 -9.72 11.74 43.29
CA THR A 136 -8.32 11.97 42.88
C THR A 136 -7.63 11.11 41.80
N SER A 137 -7.47 11.78 40.66
CA SER A 137 -6.17 12.20 40.08
C SER A 137 -5.53 11.36 38.95
N LYS A 138 -5.40 12.08 37.82
CA LYS A 138 -4.32 12.06 36.81
C LYS A 138 -4.28 10.89 35.82
N ALA A 139 -5.16 10.98 34.82
CA ALA A 139 -4.73 10.86 33.43
C ALA A 139 -3.95 12.12 33.01
N PRO A 140 -2.97 11.98 32.10
CA PRO A 140 -3.01 12.85 30.93
C PRO A 140 -2.61 12.07 29.68
N PHE A 141 -3.60 11.56 28.94
CA PHE A 141 -3.34 11.17 27.55
C PHE A 141 -3.42 12.44 26.68
N LYS A 142 -2.33 13.21 26.67
CA LYS A 142 -2.10 14.29 25.71
C LYS A 142 -1.50 13.68 24.45
N ASN A 143 -2.29 13.47 23.39
CA ASN A 143 -1.77 13.59 22.03
C ASN A 143 -2.86 13.80 20.97
N THR A 144 -3.32 15.04 20.83
CA THR A 144 -4.34 15.48 19.86
C THR A 144 -3.94 15.26 18.40
N ARG A 145 -2.65 15.00 18.10
CA ARG A 145 -2.18 14.67 16.74
C ARG A 145 -2.48 13.23 16.31
N SER A 146 -2.50 12.26 17.22
CA SER A 146 -2.79 10.87 16.87
C SER A 146 -4.25 10.67 16.47
N THR A 147 -5.18 11.32 17.19
CA THR A 147 -6.62 11.22 16.92
C THR A 147 -6.99 11.73 15.52
N LEU A 148 -6.37 12.82 15.05
CA LEU A 148 -6.64 13.38 13.72
C LEU A 148 -6.16 12.44 12.59
N VAL A 149 -5.05 11.72 12.79
CA VAL A 149 -4.51 10.80 11.78
C VAL A 149 -5.39 9.56 11.67
N VAL A 150 -5.87 9.02 12.80
CA VAL A 150 -6.84 7.92 12.79
C VAL A 150 -8.13 8.35 12.13
N LEU A 151 -8.61 9.57 12.38
CA LEU A 151 -9.76 10.14 11.69
C LEU A 151 -9.55 10.24 10.17
N PHE A 152 -8.37 10.61 9.69
CA PHE A 152 -8.10 10.65 8.24
C PHE A 152 -8.07 9.26 7.57
N TYR A 153 -7.52 8.24 8.22
CA TYR A 153 -7.47 6.87 7.69
C TYR A 153 -8.79 6.11 7.82
N VAL A 154 -9.55 6.36 8.89
CA VAL A 154 -10.79 5.65 9.24
C VAL A 154 -12.04 6.39 8.78
N HIS A 155 -12.02 7.73 8.67
CA HIS A 155 -13.22 8.53 8.34
C HIS A 155 -13.15 9.27 6.99
N VAL A 156 -11.96 9.47 6.38
CA VAL A 156 -11.84 10.25 5.13
C VAL A 156 -11.55 9.37 3.93
N PHE A 157 -10.60 8.42 4.03
CA PHE A 157 -10.30 7.53 2.90
C PHE A 157 -11.43 6.54 2.53
N PRO A 158 -12.16 5.94 3.49
CA PRO A 158 -13.17 4.94 3.18
C PRO A 158 -14.57 5.52 2.96
N ALA A 159 -14.72 6.74 2.44
CA ALA A 159 -16.05 7.33 2.31
C ALA A 159 -16.59 7.45 0.88
N LEU A 160 -15.77 7.57 -0.19
CA LEU A 160 -16.30 8.08 -1.47
C LEU A 160 -15.58 7.68 -2.75
N ALA A 161 -14.59 6.78 -2.72
CA ALA A 161 -13.83 6.43 -3.93
C ALA A 161 -13.99 4.94 -4.25
N ASN A 162 -14.48 4.66 -5.46
CA ASN A 162 -14.38 3.32 -6.02
C ASN A 162 -12.95 3.15 -6.51
N VAL A 163 -12.22 2.22 -5.91
CA VAL A 163 -10.86 1.90 -6.33
C VAL A 163 -10.84 0.53 -6.95
N THR A 164 -10.41 0.47 -8.20
CA THR A 164 -10.12 -0.78 -8.90
C THR A 164 -8.61 -0.91 -8.99
N SER A 165 -8.07 -2.03 -8.54
CA SER A 165 -6.64 -2.35 -8.60
C SER A 165 -6.44 -3.58 -9.46
N LYS A 166 -5.52 -3.49 -10.42
CA LYS A 166 -5.04 -4.58 -11.26
C LYS A 166 -3.63 -4.95 -10.86
N PHE A 167 -3.45 -6.21 -10.52
CA PHE A 167 -2.21 -6.79 -10.02
C PHE A 167 -1.63 -7.69 -11.11
N HIS A 168 -0.35 -7.51 -11.39
CA HIS A 168 0.45 -8.43 -12.18
C HIS A 168 1.59 -8.95 -11.33
N ILE A 169 1.79 -10.27 -11.34
CA ILE A 169 2.89 -10.91 -10.63
C ILE A 169 4.12 -10.89 -11.51
N LEU A 170 5.21 -10.26 -11.06
CA LEU A 170 6.45 -10.20 -11.80
C LEU A 170 7.36 -11.39 -11.51
N PRO A 171 8.31 -11.71 -12.40
CA PRO A 171 9.29 -12.75 -12.19
C PRO A 171 10.09 -12.52 -10.90
N SER A 172 10.26 -13.59 -10.13
CA SER A 172 10.94 -13.56 -8.83
C SER A 172 11.28 -14.98 -8.35
N SER A 173 12.10 -15.09 -7.30
CA SER A 173 12.44 -16.37 -6.66
C SER A 173 11.25 -16.96 -5.88
N ASP A 174 11.31 -18.24 -5.51
CA ASP A 174 10.21 -18.93 -4.82
C ASP A 174 9.96 -18.43 -3.39
N SER A 175 10.92 -17.74 -2.78
CA SER A 175 10.83 -17.17 -1.42
C SER A 175 10.13 -15.82 -1.39
N ILE A 176 10.01 -15.14 -2.52
CA ILE A 176 9.44 -13.79 -2.63
C ILE A 176 8.33 -13.72 -3.68
N LEU A 177 7.61 -12.61 -3.69
CA LEU A 177 6.54 -12.33 -4.63
C LEU A 177 6.56 -10.84 -4.93
N VAL A 178 6.68 -10.49 -6.21
CA VAL A 178 6.68 -9.10 -6.65
C VAL A 178 5.36 -8.81 -7.37
N MET A 179 4.65 -7.79 -6.90
CA MET A 179 3.38 -7.35 -7.48
C MET A 179 3.53 -5.96 -8.09
N SER A 180 3.30 -5.85 -9.39
CA SER A 180 3.06 -4.57 -10.06
C SER A 180 1.55 -4.27 -10.01
N ILE A 181 1.19 -3.11 -9.48
CA ILE A 181 -0.20 -2.77 -9.16
C ILE A 181 -0.56 -1.46 -9.84
N ASN A 182 -1.50 -1.52 -10.77
CA ASN A 182 -2.12 -0.34 -11.36
C ASN A 182 -3.49 -0.15 -10.76
N SER A 183 -3.67 0.97 -10.06
CA SER A 183 -4.91 1.28 -9.39
C SER A 183 -5.52 2.53 -10.00
N THR A 184 -6.83 2.52 -10.14
CA THR A 184 -7.64 3.64 -10.59
C THR A 184 -8.69 3.92 -9.54
N ALA A 185 -8.73 5.15 -9.04
CA ALA A 185 -9.71 5.64 -8.11
C ALA A 185 -10.62 6.64 -8.84
N SER A 186 -11.92 6.39 -8.86
CA SER A 186 -12.92 7.32 -9.42
C SER A 186 -13.67 8.08 -8.31
N HIS A 187 -14.33 9.18 -8.70
CA HIS A 187 -15.08 10.08 -7.82
C HIS A 187 -14.23 10.84 -6.78
N PHE A 188 -12.92 10.98 -7.04
CA PHE A 188 -11.98 11.63 -6.14
C PHE A 188 -12.22 13.13 -5.95
N LYS A 189 -12.83 13.79 -6.95
CA LYS A 189 -13.18 15.21 -6.87
C LYS A 189 -14.23 15.48 -5.79
N LYS A 190 -15.19 14.56 -5.62
CA LYS A 190 -16.22 14.64 -4.57
C LYS A 190 -15.60 14.50 -3.18
N LEU A 191 -14.56 13.67 -3.04
CA LEU A 191 -13.81 13.49 -1.80
C LEU A 191 -13.03 14.76 -1.39
N LEU A 192 -12.33 15.41 -2.32
CA LEU A 192 -11.55 16.60 -2.02
C LEU A 192 -12.41 17.79 -1.56
N GLN A 193 -13.60 17.97 -2.16
CA GLN A 193 -14.55 19.02 -1.79
C GLN A 193 -15.03 18.96 -0.33
N MET A 194 -15.01 17.77 0.31
CA MET A 194 -15.38 17.61 1.72
C MET A 194 -14.25 17.88 2.71
N THR A 195 -13.00 17.97 2.23
CA THR A 195 -11.82 18.11 3.11
C THR A 195 -11.29 19.52 3.25
N GLN A 196 -11.92 20.54 2.65
CA GLN A 196 -11.38 21.91 2.55
C GLN A 196 -9.96 21.99 1.96
N ILE A 197 -9.52 20.94 1.26
CA ILE A 197 -8.25 20.91 0.54
C ILE A 197 -8.58 21.31 -0.90
N ASP A 198 -8.37 22.59 -1.24
CA ASP A 198 -8.39 23.06 -2.63
C ASP A 198 -7.13 22.56 -3.34
N LEU A 199 -7.25 21.39 -3.98
CA LEU A 199 -6.37 21.01 -5.08
C LEU A 199 -7.05 21.53 -6.36
N GLU A 200 -6.60 22.68 -6.86
CA GLU A 200 -7.12 23.33 -8.08
C GLU A 200 -7.12 22.40 -9.32
N ASP A 201 -6.37 21.28 -9.26
CA ASP A 201 -6.23 20.28 -10.34
C ASP A 201 -6.86 18.90 -10.00
N ALA A 202 -7.83 18.84 -9.09
CA ALA A 202 -8.52 17.61 -8.72
C ALA A 202 -9.26 16.96 -9.91
N VAL A 203 -8.61 15.98 -10.56
CA VAL A 203 -9.22 15.12 -11.59
C VAL A 203 -10.16 14.12 -10.90
N ASP A 204 -11.31 13.84 -11.52
CA ASP A 204 -12.33 12.92 -10.97
C ASP A 204 -11.84 11.46 -10.89
N GLU A 205 -10.84 11.14 -11.71
CA GLU A 205 -10.15 9.86 -11.76
C GLU A 205 -8.66 10.06 -11.50
N ILE A 206 -8.10 9.30 -10.56
CA ILE A 206 -6.66 9.24 -10.31
C ILE A 206 -6.19 7.82 -10.53
N SER A 207 -5.22 7.66 -11.42
CA SER A 207 -4.48 6.41 -11.56
C SER A 207 -3.12 6.52 -10.86
N PHE A 208 -2.70 5.44 -10.22
CA PHE A 208 -1.39 5.33 -9.58
C PHE A 208 -0.80 3.95 -9.78
N HIS A 209 0.53 3.90 -9.83
CA HIS A 209 1.30 2.68 -10.00
C HIS A 209 2.13 2.40 -8.75
N ALA A 210 2.07 1.15 -8.31
CA ALA A 210 2.83 0.66 -7.17
C ALA A 210 3.57 -0.63 -7.53
N LEU A 211 4.67 -0.87 -6.81
CA LEU A 211 5.44 -2.09 -6.92
C LEU A 211 5.74 -2.61 -5.52
N TYR A 212 5.22 -3.78 -5.18
CA TYR A 212 5.30 -4.36 -3.84
C TYR A 212 6.10 -5.66 -3.84
N LEU A 213 6.92 -5.84 -2.80
CA LEU A 213 7.70 -7.03 -2.55
C LEU A 213 7.19 -7.70 -1.28
N LEU A 214 6.72 -8.93 -1.43
CA LEU A 214 6.31 -9.78 -0.33
C LEU A 214 7.30 -10.95 -0.17
N GLY A 215 7.46 -11.44 1.05
CA GLY A 215 8.34 -12.57 1.35
C GLY A 215 7.72 -13.58 2.29
N ARG A 216 8.18 -14.83 2.18
CA ARG A 216 7.87 -15.90 3.15
C ARG A 216 8.44 -15.59 4.52
N GLU A 217 9.68 -15.12 4.53
CA GLU A 217 10.40 -14.67 5.73
C GLU A 217 10.39 -13.14 5.80
N THR A 218 10.76 -12.61 6.97
CA THR A 218 10.91 -11.17 7.19
C THR A 218 12.28 -10.63 6.78
N THR A 219 13.22 -11.53 6.49
CA THR A 219 14.57 -11.21 6.02
C THR A 219 14.63 -11.30 4.50
N LEU A 220 15.27 -10.32 3.89
CA LEU A 220 15.46 -10.25 2.44
C LEU A 220 16.95 -10.30 2.12
N SER A 221 17.34 -11.08 1.11
CA SER A 221 18.73 -11.09 0.67
C SER A 221 19.07 -9.83 -0.13
N ASP A 222 20.34 -9.42 -0.12
CA ASP A 222 20.80 -8.29 -0.93
C ASP A 222 20.53 -8.52 -2.43
N SER A 223 20.67 -9.75 -2.91
CA SER A 223 20.39 -10.12 -4.30
C SER A 223 18.93 -9.91 -4.67
N ASP A 224 18.00 -10.36 -3.82
CA ASP A 224 16.56 -10.19 -4.07
C ASP A 224 16.17 -8.70 -4.05
N MET A 225 16.76 -7.91 -3.14
CA MET A 225 16.55 -6.46 -3.09
C MET A 225 17.07 -5.76 -4.35
N GLU A 226 18.28 -6.12 -4.82
CA GLU A 226 18.83 -5.54 -6.04
C GLU A 226 18.02 -5.92 -7.29
N GLU A 227 17.52 -7.16 -7.38
CA GLU A 227 16.59 -7.55 -8.45
C GLU A 227 15.28 -6.75 -8.40
N PHE A 228 14.69 -6.59 -7.21
CA PHE A 228 13.51 -5.77 -7.00
C PHE A 228 13.72 -4.30 -7.41
N LYS A 229 14.88 -3.72 -7.08
CA LYS A 229 15.26 -2.36 -7.52
C LYS A 229 15.43 -2.25 -9.03
N LYS A 230 15.97 -3.28 -9.69
CA LYS A 230 16.06 -3.32 -11.16
C LYS A 230 14.66 -3.33 -11.79
N GLN A 231 13.74 -4.16 -11.27
CA GLN A 231 12.34 -4.15 -11.70
C GLN A 231 11.70 -2.78 -11.50
N ALA A 232 11.93 -2.15 -10.34
CA ALA A 232 11.45 -0.80 -10.05
C ALA A 232 11.96 0.22 -11.08
N SER A 233 13.25 0.19 -11.41
CA SER A 233 13.86 1.05 -12.43
C SER A 233 13.25 0.81 -13.82
N CYS A 234 13.01 -0.45 -14.20
CA CYS A 234 12.38 -0.79 -15.47
C CYS A 234 10.93 -0.28 -15.57
N LEU A 235 10.26 -0.13 -14.43
CA LEU A 235 8.91 0.41 -14.32
C LEU A 235 8.88 1.93 -14.11
N GLY A 236 10.03 2.62 -14.12
CA GLY A 236 10.12 4.07 -14.00
C GLY A 236 10.14 4.60 -12.56
N PHE A 237 10.21 3.74 -11.54
CA PHE A 237 10.51 4.17 -10.19
C PHE A 237 12.00 4.52 -10.06
N SER A 238 12.30 5.46 -9.18
CA SER A 238 13.68 5.93 -8.94
C SER A 238 13.98 6.01 -7.45
N GLY A 239 15.26 5.82 -7.11
CA GLY A 239 15.73 5.85 -5.73
C GLY A 239 15.41 4.57 -4.94
N GLU A 240 15.40 4.70 -3.62
CA GLU A 240 15.10 3.62 -2.68
C GLU A 240 13.58 3.39 -2.54
N PRO A 241 13.15 2.17 -2.15
CA PRO A 241 11.77 1.91 -1.81
C PRO A 241 11.24 2.91 -0.78
N HIS A 242 9.99 3.33 -0.94
CA HIS A 242 9.35 4.26 0.00
C HIS A 242 9.05 3.62 1.35
N TYR A 243 9.06 2.29 1.40
CA TYR A 243 8.98 1.49 2.61
C TYR A 243 9.95 0.33 2.47
N ILE A 244 10.66 0.05 3.57
CA ILE A 244 11.46 -1.15 3.79
C ILE A 244 11.12 -1.60 5.19
N TYR A 245 10.76 -2.87 5.37
CA TYR A 245 10.39 -3.42 6.66
C TYR A 245 11.57 -3.31 7.64
N ASN A 246 11.30 -2.80 8.85
CA ASN A 246 12.25 -2.81 9.95
C ASN A 246 11.96 -4.02 10.86
N PRO A 247 12.90 -4.97 11.02
CA PRO A 247 12.74 -6.13 11.91
C PRO A 247 12.41 -5.82 13.37
N GLU A 248 12.67 -4.59 13.83
CA GLU A 248 12.30 -4.15 15.18
C GLU A 248 10.79 -3.87 15.33
N ASN A 249 10.05 -3.71 14.23
CA ASN A 249 8.62 -3.46 14.27
C ASN A 249 7.83 -4.77 14.43
N ALA A 250 6.99 -4.84 15.45
CA ALA A 250 6.08 -5.96 15.62
C ALA A 250 4.88 -5.89 14.66
N PHE A 251 4.44 -7.05 14.16
CA PHE A 251 3.21 -7.19 13.39
C PHE A 251 1.95 -7.00 14.25
N CYS A 252 0.81 -6.85 13.58
CA CYS A 252 -0.50 -6.86 14.22
C CYS A 252 -1.01 -8.29 14.38
N THR A 253 -1.81 -8.53 15.42
CA THR A 253 -2.72 -9.68 15.50
C THR A 253 -4.13 -9.27 15.07
N GLU A 254 -4.97 -10.25 14.72
CA GLU A 254 -6.38 -9.98 14.42
C GLU A 254 -7.13 -9.40 15.64
N GLU A 255 -6.79 -9.83 16.85
CA GLU A 255 -7.46 -9.41 18.10
C GLU A 255 -7.24 -7.93 18.43
N GLU A 256 -6.07 -7.38 18.11
CA GLU A 256 -5.78 -5.95 18.32
C GLU A 256 -6.23 -5.07 17.15
N SER A 257 -6.76 -5.66 16.07
CA SER A 257 -7.05 -4.96 14.83
C SER A 257 -8.49 -4.45 14.75
N ILE A 258 -8.64 -3.23 14.26
CA ILE A 258 -9.93 -2.69 13.83
C ILE A 258 -10.26 -3.32 12.47
N LYS A 259 -11.39 -4.01 12.38
CA LYS A 259 -11.87 -4.62 11.14
C LYS A 259 -12.45 -3.56 10.21
N MET A 260 -11.94 -3.53 8.98
CA MET A 260 -12.40 -2.68 7.90
C MET A 260 -13.31 -3.52 7.00
N GLU A 261 -14.56 -3.10 6.85
CA GLU A 261 -15.49 -3.73 5.91
C GLU A 261 -15.52 -2.96 4.58
N PHE A 262 -15.47 -3.71 3.48
CA PHE A 262 -15.61 -3.24 2.11
C PHE A 262 -16.76 -3.99 1.42
#